data_AF-A0A5C5WNG0-F1
#
_entry.id   AF-A0A5C5WNG0-F1
#
_cell.length_a   1.000
_cell.length_b   1.000
_cell.length_c   1.000
_cell.angle_alpha   90.00
_cell.angle_beta   90.00
_cell.angle_gamma   90.00
#
_symmetry.space_group_name_H-M   'P 1'
#
loop_
_entity.id
_entity.type
_entity.pdbx_description
1 polymer ?
#
loop_
_entity_poly.entity_id
_entity_poly.type
_entity_poly.pdbx_seq_one_letter_code
_entity_poly.pdbx_strand_id
1 'polypeptide(L)'
;MNNPSKLRMTTLLMLLLAMMISGCGAPRDKSPAAEPQVFQGARPQSRNEPATRVVMILMDLSGSFTEKMANDGEAYQFALNVIDQYFRSQSGTNDNIVLAQISGTRRSLLWEGSPRQLRETFPSADSFREFLLSNADPRGSLVHEGMRNAIDYLTHHSVYGTSNAKTVTLVLSDMDDTSFGDSEERLNKSLVANAHNQGAIGIYFCNQLTVEDWKQRLASAGYINYVVESEIVGKPQLPKFEVFPRTVE
;
A
#
# COMPACT_ATOMS: atom_id res chain seq x y z
N MET A 1 1.93 -68.00 19.45
CA MET A 1 2.95 -67.17 20.14
C MET A 1 2.98 -65.81 19.45
N ASN A 2 2.25 -64.84 19.98
CA ASN A 2 2.19 -63.48 19.42
C ASN A 2 3.31 -62.65 20.03
N ASN A 3 4.15 -62.09 19.15
CA ASN A 3 5.36 -61.37 19.52
C ASN A 3 4.99 -59.92 19.93
N PRO A 4 5.05 -59.55 21.22
CA PRO A 4 4.50 -58.29 21.73
C PRO A 4 5.29 -57.04 21.31
N SER A 5 6.41 -57.20 20.60
CA SER A 5 7.29 -56.10 20.16
C SER A 5 6.79 -55.37 18.91
N LYS A 6 6.01 -56.01 18.03
CA LYS A 6 5.55 -55.38 16.78
C LYS A 6 4.40 -54.39 16.98
N LEU A 7 3.59 -54.57 18.03
CA LEU A 7 2.41 -53.72 18.28
C LEU A 7 2.78 -52.34 18.84
N ARG A 8 3.90 -52.22 19.56
CA ARG A 8 4.34 -50.93 20.13
C ARG A 8 4.95 -50.00 19.08
N MET A 9 5.54 -50.56 18.02
CA MET A 9 6.23 -49.76 16.99
C MET A 9 5.28 -49.17 15.96
N THR A 10 4.20 -49.88 15.60
CA THR A 10 3.16 -49.34 14.71
C THR A 10 2.32 -48.24 15.37
N THR A 11 2.06 -48.37 16.67
CA THR A 11 1.30 -47.35 17.42
C THR A 11 2.10 -46.04 17.57
N LEU A 12 3.43 -46.13 17.73
CA LEU A 12 4.30 -44.95 17.80
C LEU A 12 4.43 -44.23 16.45
N LEU A 13 4.46 -44.98 15.35
CA LEU A 13 4.56 -44.43 14.00
C LEU A 13 3.26 -43.70 13.57
N MET A 14 2.09 -44.21 13.96
CA MET A 14 0.81 -43.54 13.73
C MET A 14 0.68 -42.22 14.52
N LEU A 15 1.23 -42.15 15.74
CA LEU A 15 1.23 -40.93 16.55
C LEU A 15 2.15 -39.83 15.99
N LEU A 16 3.28 -40.22 15.40
CA LEU A 16 4.19 -39.30 14.69
C LEU A 16 3.59 -38.81 13.35
N LEU A 17 2.83 -39.64 12.65
CA LEU A 17 2.14 -39.23 11.41
C LEU A 17 0.97 -38.27 11.69
N ALA A 18 0.27 -38.43 12.83
CA ALA A 18 -0.82 -37.53 13.22
C ALA A 18 -0.34 -36.13 13.63
N MET A 19 0.88 -35.99 14.18
CA MET A 19 1.46 -34.68 14.51
C MET A 19 1.94 -33.89 13.29
N MET A 20 2.21 -34.54 12.16
CA MET A 20 2.61 -33.86 10.91
C MET A 20 1.43 -33.34 10.08
N ILE A 21 0.18 -33.73 10.40
CA ILE A 21 -1.03 -33.22 9.72
C ILE A 21 -1.67 -32.06 10.49
N SER A 22 -1.17 -31.75 11.70
CA SER A 22 -1.48 -30.49 12.39
C SER A 22 -0.66 -29.37 11.78
N GLY A 23 -0.89 -29.12 10.48
CA GLY A 23 -0.36 -27.95 9.80
C GLY A 23 -0.73 -26.72 10.62
N CYS A 24 0.29 -26.02 11.08
CA CYS A 24 0.22 -24.69 11.65
C CYS A 24 -0.43 -23.76 10.62
N GLY A 25 -1.75 -23.79 10.53
CA GLY A 25 -2.52 -22.66 10.05
C GLY A 25 -2.35 -21.59 11.12
N ALA A 26 -1.27 -20.81 11.02
CA ALA A 26 -1.16 -19.58 11.77
C ALA A 26 -2.50 -18.86 11.62
N PRO A 27 -3.16 -18.46 12.71
CA PRO A 27 -4.43 -17.76 12.61
C PRO A 27 -4.20 -16.59 11.66
N ARG A 28 -4.87 -16.63 10.51
CA ARG A 28 -4.80 -15.59 9.49
C ARG A 28 -5.24 -14.33 10.22
N ASP A 29 -4.27 -13.48 10.56
CA ASP A 29 -4.54 -12.26 11.26
C ASP A 29 -5.51 -11.49 10.38
N LYS A 30 -6.77 -11.41 10.82
CA LYS A 30 -7.80 -10.69 10.10
C LYS A 30 -7.47 -9.23 10.35
N SER A 31 -6.49 -8.71 9.60
CA SER A 31 -6.14 -7.29 9.61
C SER A 31 -7.45 -6.54 9.47
N PRO A 32 -7.84 -5.67 10.42
CA PRO A 32 -9.08 -4.91 10.32
C PRO A 32 -9.14 -4.08 9.02
N ALA A 33 -7.99 -3.82 8.38
CA ALA A 33 -7.90 -3.23 7.05
C ALA A 33 -8.56 -4.07 5.94
N ALA A 34 -8.64 -5.39 6.07
CA ALA A 34 -9.32 -6.27 5.12
C ALA A 34 -10.82 -6.41 5.40
N GLU A 35 -11.33 -5.87 6.52
CA GLU A 35 -12.78 -5.79 6.70
C GLU A 35 -13.36 -4.76 5.73
N PRO A 36 -14.41 -5.11 4.95
CA PRO A 36 -15.09 -4.20 4.03
C PRO A 36 -15.59 -2.90 4.67
N GLN A 37 -15.55 -2.79 6.01
CA GLN A 37 -15.98 -1.62 6.77
C GLN A 37 -14.92 -0.52 6.88
N VAL A 38 -13.61 -0.83 6.78
CA VAL A 38 -12.53 0.19 6.80
C VAL A 38 -12.48 0.96 5.47
N PHE A 39 -12.93 0.33 4.38
CA PHE A 39 -12.95 0.88 3.03
C PHE A 39 -14.38 0.98 2.50
N GLN A 40 -15.23 1.79 3.15
CA GLN A 40 -16.55 2.17 2.61
C GLN A 40 -16.44 3.29 1.56
N GLY A 41 -15.50 3.16 0.63
CA GLY A 41 -15.41 4.01 -0.56
C GLY A 41 -16.48 3.62 -1.60
N ALA A 42 -16.83 4.55 -2.48
CA ALA A 42 -17.79 4.36 -3.56
C ALA A 42 -17.53 3.04 -4.32
N ARG A 43 -18.60 2.31 -4.71
CA ARG A 43 -18.48 1.07 -5.47
C ARG A 43 -17.59 1.31 -6.71
N PRO A 44 -16.53 0.51 -6.95
CA PRO A 44 -15.69 0.67 -8.12
C PRO A 44 -16.54 0.58 -9.39
N GLN A 45 -16.54 1.66 -10.19
CA GLN A 45 -17.45 1.84 -11.34
C GLN A 45 -17.07 1.03 -12.59
N SER A 46 -15.87 0.42 -12.63
CA SER A 46 -15.36 -0.34 -13.77
C SER A 46 -15.12 -1.79 -13.34
N ARG A 47 -16.10 -2.69 -13.57
CA ARG A 47 -16.11 -4.05 -13.00
C ARG A 47 -15.78 -5.20 -13.96
N ASN A 48 -15.46 -4.94 -15.22
CA ASN A 48 -15.39 -6.03 -16.21
C ASN A 48 -13.98 -6.40 -16.68
N GLU A 49 -12.96 -5.57 -16.47
CA GLU A 49 -11.58 -5.91 -16.83
C GLU A 49 -10.65 -5.75 -15.63
N PRO A 50 -9.69 -6.66 -15.41
CA PRO A 50 -8.70 -6.50 -14.35
C PRO A 50 -7.85 -5.25 -14.63
N ALA A 51 -7.54 -4.48 -13.58
CA ALA A 51 -6.68 -3.32 -13.73
C ALA A 51 -5.28 -3.74 -14.18
N THR A 52 -4.66 -3.02 -15.12
CA THR A 52 -3.28 -3.33 -15.53
C THR A 52 -2.28 -2.73 -14.55
N ARG A 53 -2.54 -1.49 -14.13
CA ARG A 53 -1.75 -0.76 -13.14
C ARG A 53 -2.65 -0.08 -12.12
N VAL A 54 -2.17 -0.06 -10.89
CA VAL A 54 -2.80 0.68 -9.81
C VAL A 54 -1.75 1.55 -9.15
N VAL A 55 -1.96 2.87 -9.18
CA VAL A 55 -1.12 3.82 -8.45
C VAL A 55 -1.91 4.34 -7.27
N MET A 56 -1.36 4.18 -6.08
CA MET A 56 -1.92 4.75 -4.88
C MET A 56 -1.04 5.90 -4.40
N ILE A 57 -1.66 7.04 -4.10
CA ILE A 57 -1.01 8.22 -3.54
C ILE A 57 -1.54 8.42 -2.12
N LEU A 58 -0.68 8.18 -1.14
CA LEU A 58 -0.92 8.44 0.28
C LEU A 58 -0.44 9.86 0.60
N MET A 59 -1.33 10.66 1.14
CA MET A 59 -1.05 12.02 1.55
C MET A 59 -1.14 12.12 3.06
N ASP A 60 -0.08 12.62 3.67
CA ASP A 60 -0.13 13.14 5.03
C ASP A 60 -0.86 14.48 5.01
N LEU A 61 -1.86 14.62 5.87
CA LEU A 61 -2.60 15.88 6.05
C LEU A 61 -2.57 16.26 7.53
N SER A 62 -1.50 15.91 8.23
CA SER A 62 -1.26 16.29 9.63
C SER A 62 -0.49 17.60 9.72
N GLY A 63 -0.77 18.37 10.78
CA GLY A 63 0.02 19.54 11.18
C GLY A 63 0.42 20.50 10.05
N SER A 64 1.70 20.88 10.04
CA SER A 64 2.31 21.76 9.03
C SER A 64 2.37 21.17 7.63
N PHE A 65 2.18 19.85 7.49
CA PHE A 65 2.21 19.18 6.20
C PHE A 65 0.95 19.45 5.37
N THR A 66 -0.17 19.77 6.05
CA THR A 66 -1.40 20.25 5.40
C THR A 66 -1.15 21.50 4.55
N GLU A 67 -0.33 22.43 5.02
CA GLU A 67 -0.03 23.67 4.29
C GLU A 67 0.64 23.35 2.95
N LYS A 68 1.68 22.50 2.97
CA LYS A 68 2.41 22.05 1.79
C LYS A 68 1.54 21.28 0.81
N MET A 69 0.77 20.29 1.31
CA MET A 69 -0.03 19.43 0.45
C MET A 69 -1.25 20.14 -0.13
N ALA A 70 -1.91 20.98 0.68
CA ALA A 70 -3.17 21.58 0.32
C ALA A 70 -3.00 23.02 -0.20
N ASN A 71 -2.37 23.90 0.56
CA ASN A 71 -2.30 25.34 0.24
C ASN A 71 -1.24 25.68 -0.80
N ASP A 72 -0.05 25.08 -0.72
CA ASP A 72 1.01 25.29 -1.72
C ASP A 72 0.74 24.51 -3.02
N GLY A 73 -0.25 23.61 -3.01
CA GLY A 73 -0.68 22.83 -4.18
C GLY A 73 0.31 21.75 -4.62
N GLU A 74 1.30 21.41 -3.79
CA GLU A 74 2.36 20.45 -4.12
C GLU A 74 1.78 19.05 -4.36
N ALA A 75 0.77 18.63 -3.59
CA ALA A 75 0.12 17.33 -3.78
C ALA A 75 -0.61 17.23 -5.13
N TYR A 76 -1.26 18.33 -5.55
CA TYR A 76 -1.95 18.37 -6.85
C TYR A 76 -0.94 18.30 -8.00
N GLN A 77 0.14 19.08 -7.95
CA GLN A 77 1.20 19.04 -8.95
C GLN A 77 1.87 17.65 -9.01
N PHE A 78 2.12 17.05 -7.85
CA PHE A 78 2.64 15.69 -7.77
C PHE A 78 1.69 14.68 -8.42
N ALA A 79 0.40 14.71 -8.09
CA ALA A 79 -0.60 13.80 -8.66
C ALA A 79 -0.69 13.92 -10.20
N LEU A 80 -0.66 15.15 -10.74
CA LEU A 80 -0.64 15.37 -12.19
C LEU A 80 0.65 14.85 -12.84
N ASN A 81 1.81 15.07 -12.21
CA ASN A 81 3.08 14.54 -12.67
C ASN A 81 3.10 13.01 -12.69
N VAL A 82 2.55 12.37 -11.66
CA VAL A 82 2.37 10.92 -11.58
C VAL A 82 1.51 10.43 -12.74
N ILE A 83 0.40 11.12 -13.02
CA ILE A 83 -0.46 10.77 -14.15
C ILE A 83 0.30 10.84 -15.47
N ASP A 84 1.00 11.95 -15.69
CA ASP A 84 1.72 12.21 -16.93
C ASP A 84 2.88 11.24 -17.16
N GLN A 85 3.53 10.77 -16.10
CA GLN A 85 4.63 9.83 -16.22
C GLN A 85 4.16 8.38 -16.40
N TYR A 86 3.14 7.94 -15.65
CA TYR A 86 2.72 6.53 -15.68
C TYR A 86 1.68 6.19 -16.75
N PHE A 87 0.81 7.13 -17.13
CA PHE A 87 -0.35 6.83 -17.97
C PHE A 87 -0.35 7.52 -19.34
N ARG A 88 0.53 8.50 -19.59
CA ARG A 88 0.53 9.30 -20.84
C ARG A 88 0.72 8.48 -22.11
N SER A 89 1.45 7.37 -22.07
CA SER A 89 1.72 6.53 -23.24
C SER A 89 0.66 5.44 -23.48
N GLN A 90 -0.34 5.31 -22.62
CA GLN A 90 -1.27 4.17 -22.63
C GLN A 90 -2.69 4.66 -22.90
N SER A 91 -3.12 4.52 -24.15
CA SER A 91 -4.52 4.71 -24.52
C SER A 91 -5.27 3.39 -24.35
N GLY A 92 -6.39 3.41 -23.63
CA GLY A 92 -7.30 2.26 -23.51
C GLY A 92 -6.94 1.23 -22.43
N THR A 93 -6.02 1.54 -21.52
CA THR A 93 -5.75 0.67 -20.36
C THR A 93 -6.74 0.92 -19.23
N ASN A 94 -7.13 -0.16 -18.54
CA ASN A 94 -7.95 -0.08 -17.33
C ASN A 94 -7.07 0.23 -16.11
N ASP A 95 -6.38 1.37 -16.15
CA ASP A 95 -5.52 1.80 -15.05
C ASP A 95 -6.31 2.58 -14.00
N ASN A 96 -5.99 2.36 -12.73
CA ASN A 96 -6.64 3.04 -11.61
C ASN A 96 -5.66 3.85 -10.78
N ILE A 97 -6.17 4.96 -10.26
CA ILE A 97 -5.54 5.79 -9.25
C ILE A 97 -6.37 5.72 -7.99
N VAL A 98 -5.67 5.60 -6.87
CA VAL A 98 -6.25 5.60 -5.54
C VAL A 98 -5.63 6.75 -4.75
N LEU A 99 -6.45 7.64 -4.21
CA LEU A 99 -6.00 8.68 -3.28
C LEU A 99 -6.35 8.25 -1.87
N ALA A 100 -5.36 8.29 -0.99
CA ALA A 100 -5.50 7.91 0.39
C ALA A 100 -4.90 8.95 1.32
N GLN A 101 -5.37 8.97 2.56
CA GLN A 101 -4.84 9.77 3.65
C GLN A 101 -4.19 8.87 4.69
N ILE A 102 -3.07 9.36 5.22
CA ILE A 102 -2.28 8.71 6.27
C ILE A 102 -2.82 9.06 7.67
N SER A 103 -3.23 10.31 7.89
CA SER A 103 -3.54 10.84 9.22
C SER A 103 -4.99 10.61 9.70
N GLY A 104 -5.14 10.49 11.02
CA GLY A 104 -6.36 10.75 11.80
C GLY A 104 -7.59 9.84 11.64
N THR A 105 -7.74 9.02 10.60
CA THR A 105 -9.02 8.31 10.36
C THR A 105 -8.94 6.79 10.29
N ARG A 106 -10.11 6.17 10.53
CA ARG A 106 -10.41 4.79 10.09
C ARG A 106 -10.71 4.68 8.59
N ARG A 107 -10.68 5.79 7.84
CA ARG A 107 -11.05 5.87 6.42
C ARG A 107 -9.85 6.43 5.64
N SER A 108 -8.86 5.58 5.41
CA SER A 108 -7.67 5.98 4.67
C SER A 108 -7.96 6.22 3.19
N LEU A 109 -9.00 5.62 2.60
CA LEU A 109 -9.35 5.83 1.19
C LEU A 109 -10.22 7.09 0.99
N LEU A 110 -9.71 8.04 0.21
CA LEU A 110 -10.40 9.28 -0.12
C LEU A 110 -11.11 9.22 -1.47
N TRP A 111 -10.44 8.67 -2.48
CA TRP A 111 -10.93 8.65 -3.87
C TRP A 111 -10.33 7.49 -4.65
N GLU A 112 -11.08 6.95 -5.61
CA GLU A 112 -10.64 5.92 -6.54
C GLU A 112 -11.28 6.10 -7.91
N GLY A 113 -10.48 5.97 -8.97
CA GLY A 113 -10.97 6.07 -10.35
C GLY A 113 -9.84 6.08 -11.38
N SER A 114 -10.20 6.23 -12.65
CA SER A 114 -9.23 6.32 -13.75
C SER A 114 -8.47 7.65 -13.75
N PRO A 115 -7.27 7.73 -14.38
CA PRO A 115 -6.54 8.99 -14.54
C PRO A 115 -7.36 10.10 -15.22
N ARG A 116 -8.25 9.73 -16.15
CA ARG A 116 -9.17 10.66 -16.80
C ARG A 116 -10.20 11.21 -15.81
N GLN A 117 -10.84 10.33 -15.04
CA GLN A 117 -11.82 10.74 -14.03
C GLN A 117 -11.18 11.63 -12.95
N LEU A 118 -9.91 11.43 -12.60
CA LEU A 118 -9.22 12.30 -11.66
C LEU A 118 -9.19 13.75 -12.18
N ARG A 119 -8.77 13.95 -13.44
CA ARG A 119 -8.73 15.28 -14.06
C ARG A 119 -10.10 15.91 -14.24
N GLU A 120 -11.12 15.10 -14.52
CA GLU A 120 -12.52 15.58 -14.63
C GLU A 120 -13.09 15.97 -13.25
N THR A 121 -12.76 15.21 -12.20
CA THR A 121 -13.22 15.47 -10.83
C THR A 121 -12.52 16.68 -10.21
N PHE A 122 -11.22 16.83 -10.48
CA PHE A 122 -10.38 17.88 -9.94
C PHE A 122 -9.77 18.72 -11.08
N PRO A 123 -10.56 19.60 -11.71
CA PRO A 123 -10.11 20.41 -12.84
C PRO A 123 -9.07 21.48 -12.47
N SER A 124 -8.86 21.73 -11.17
CA SER A 124 -7.96 22.76 -10.66
C SER A 124 -7.31 22.36 -9.33
N ALA A 125 -6.18 23.00 -9.02
CA ALA A 125 -5.51 22.86 -7.72
C ALA A 125 -6.45 23.23 -6.56
N ASP A 126 -7.26 24.28 -6.72
CA ASP A 126 -8.23 24.71 -5.70
C ASP A 126 -9.28 23.63 -5.41
N SER A 127 -9.86 23.01 -6.45
CA SER A 127 -10.83 21.92 -6.26
C SER A 127 -10.22 20.69 -5.60
N PHE A 128 -8.95 20.38 -5.90
CA PHE A 128 -8.23 19.28 -5.25
C PHE A 128 -7.93 19.61 -3.78
N ARG A 129 -7.50 20.84 -3.51
CA ARG A 129 -7.27 21.36 -2.15
C ARG A 129 -8.53 21.28 -1.30
N GLU A 130 -9.65 21.80 -1.81
CA GLU A 130 -10.94 21.76 -1.10
C GLU A 130 -11.35 20.32 -0.77
N PHE A 131 -11.14 19.40 -1.72
CA PHE A 131 -11.35 17.98 -1.49
C PHE A 131 -10.46 17.42 -0.38
N LEU A 132 -9.14 17.68 -0.40
CA LEU A 132 -8.24 17.22 0.65
C LEU A 132 -8.62 17.79 2.02
N LEU A 133 -8.86 19.10 2.11
CA LEU A 133 -9.22 19.77 3.36
C LEU A 133 -10.57 19.28 3.92
N SER A 134 -11.54 18.98 3.04
CA SER A 134 -12.84 18.45 3.48
C SER A 134 -12.77 17.03 4.06
N ASN A 135 -11.70 16.28 3.76
CA ASN A 135 -11.46 14.93 4.25
C ASN A 135 -10.38 14.86 5.34
N ALA A 136 -9.58 15.92 5.51
CA ALA A 136 -8.46 15.95 6.42
C ALA A 136 -8.90 15.72 7.87
N ASP A 137 -8.32 14.72 8.51
CA ASP A 137 -8.41 14.52 9.95
C ASP A 137 -7.11 14.91 10.67
N PRO A 138 -7.14 15.94 11.54
CA PRO A 138 -5.95 16.42 12.23
C PRO A 138 -5.55 15.55 13.43
N ARG A 139 -6.24 14.44 13.71
CA ARG A 139 -5.99 13.59 14.90
C ARG A 139 -4.73 12.74 14.77
N GLY A 140 -3.58 13.39 14.85
CA GLY A 140 -2.25 12.77 14.95
C GLY A 140 -1.72 12.22 13.62
N SER A 141 -0.40 12.03 13.61
CA SER A 141 0.32 11.44 12.49
C SER A 141 0.46 9.94 12.74
N LEU A 142 -0.46 9.13 12.20
CA LEU A 142 -0.44 7.67 12.32
C LEU A 142 0.17 7.06 11.06
N VAL A 143 1.36 7.52 10.69
CA VAL A 143 2.08 7.14 9.46
C VAL A 143 2.17 5.64 9.28
N HIS A 144 2.61 4.92 10.31
CA HIS A 144 2.82 3.49 10.19
C HIS A 144 1.51 2.73 9.94
N GLU A 145 0.45 3.09 10.68
CA GLU A 145 -0.87 2.48 10.52
C GLU A 145 -1.53 2.86 9.19
N GLY A 146 -1.44 4.13 8.79
CA GLY A 146 -1.97 4.64 7.53
C GLY A 146 -1.34 3.95 6.32
N MET A 147 -0.01 3.88 6.30
CA MET A 147 0.75 3.13 5.29
C MET A 147 0.37 1.66 5.27
N ARG A 148 0.30 1.00 6.44
CA ARG A 148 -0.08 -0.40 6.50
C ARG A 148 -1.45 -0.62 5.88
N ASN A 149 -2.46 0.16 6.29
CA ASN A 149 -3.83 0.00 5.82
C ASN A 149 -3.92 0.19 4.29
N ALA A 150 -3.18 1.15 3.75
CA ALA A 150 -3.15 1.43 2.32
C ALA A 150 -2.46 0.32 1.51
N ILE A 151 -1.33 -0.19 2.01
CA ILE A 151 -0.61 -1.31 1.41
C ILE A 151 -1.46 -2.60 1.49
N ASP A 152 -2.08 -2.84 2.64
CA ASP A 152 -2.99 -3.97 2.85
C ASP A 152 -4.19 -3.91 1.92
N TYR A 153 -4.74 -2.72 1.68
CA TYR A 153 -5.80 -2.52 0.69
C TYR A 153 -5.34 -3.01 -0.68
N LEU A 154 -4.25 -2.49 -1.24
CA LEU A 154 -3.77 -2.94 -2.56
C LEU A 154 -3.46 -4.44 -2.60
N THR A 155 -2.85 -4.95 -1.54
CA THR A 155 -2.42 -6.35 -1.42
C THR A 155 -3.58 -7.34 -1.34
N HIS A 156 -4.68 -6.97 -0.67
CA HIS A 156 -5.80 -7.87 -0.41
C HIS A 156 -7.08 -7.50 -1.18
N HIS A 157 -7.08 -6.39 -1.91
CA HIS A 157 -8.23 -5.97 -2.70
C HIS A 157 -8.55 -7.03 -3.75
N SER A 158 -9.81 -7.45 -3.83
CA SER A 158 -10.24 -8.55 -4.71
C SER A 158 -10.03 -8.28 -6.19
N VAL A 159 -9.85 -7.02 -6.58
CA VAL A 159 -9.55 -6.64 -7.97
C VAL A 159 -8.04 -6.52 -8.21
N TYR A 160 -7.25 -6.14 -7.19
CA TYR A 160 -5.83 -5.80 -7.38
C TYR A 160 -4.92 -6.93 -6.90
N GLY A 161 -5.11 -7.39 -5.67
CA GLY A 161 -4.27 -8.39 -5.01
C GLY A 161 -4.31 -9.78 -5.64
N THR A 162 -5.41 -10.16 -6.30
CA THR A 162 -5.53 -11.44 -7.02
C THR A 162 -5.29 -11.31 -8.52
N SER A 163 -5.17 -10.08 -9.02
CA SER A 163 -4.89 -9.83 -10.42
C SER A 163 -3.38 -9.75 -10.64
N ASN A 164 -2.92 -9.95 -11.87
CA ASN A 164 -1.55 -9.61 -12.25
C ASN A 164 -1.34 -8.08 -12.37
N ALA A 165 -2.16 -7.26 -11.70
CA ALA A 165 -2.03 -5.82 -11.67
C ALA A 165 -0.70 -5.44 -11.03
N LYS A 166 -0.04 -4.47 -11.65
CA LYS A 166 1.18 -3.89 -11.08
C LYS A 166 0.79 -2.76 -10.15
N THR A 167 1.23 -2.80 -8.90
CA THR A 167 0.88 -1.81 -7.90
C THR A 167 2.07 -0.91 -7.59
N VAL A 168 1.80 0.39 -7.41
CA VAL A 168 2.76 1.37 -6.89
C VAL A 168 2.10 2.13 -5.75
N THR A 169 2.78 2.24 -4.61
CA THR A 169 2.38 3.10 -3.50
C THR A 169 3.32 4.29 -3.42
N LEU A 170 2.79 5.51 -3.50
CA LEU A 170 3.53 6.76 -3.38
C LEU A 170 3.10 7.43 -2.08
N VAL A 171 4.04 7.75 -1.19
CA VAL A 171 3.79 8.30 0.13
C VAL A 171 4.32 9.72 0.17
N LEU A 172 3.47 10.68 0.50
CA LEU A 172 3.83 12.08 0.73
C LEU A 172 3.74 12.35 2.22
N SER A 173 4.87 12.26 2.93
CA SER A 173 4.93 12.47 4.39
C SER A 173 6.37 12.74 4.82
N ASP A 174 6.54 13.50 5.90
CA ASP A 174 7.82 13.63 6.58
C ASP A 174 8.23 12.38 7.38
N MET A 175 7.35 11.39 7.44
CA MET A 175 7.53 10.12 8.12
C MET A 175 7.63 10.23 9.64
N ASP A 176 7.22 11.36 10.23
CA ASP A 176 7.14 11.51 11.68
C ASP A 176 5.88 10.83 12.22
N ASP A 177 6.06 9.75 12.97
CA ASP A 177 4.99 8.88 13.42
C ASP A 177 4.73 9.02 14.92
N THR A 178 3.46 9.19 15.27
CA THR A 178 2.96 9.34 16.64
C THR A 178 2.22 8.09 17.12
N SER A 179 2.28 7.00 16.37
CA SER A 179 1.60 5.77 16.75
C SER A 179 2.35 5.07 17.89
N PHE A 180 1.63 4.24 18.64
CA PHE A 180 2.16 3.51 19.80
C PHE A 180 2.04 2.00 19.58
N GLY A 181 2.87 1.23 20.28
CA GLY A 181 2.78 -0.23 20.28
C GLY A 181 3.55 -0.88 19.14
N ASP A 182 2.91 -1.79 18.41
CA ASP A 182 3.51 -2.66 17.40
C ASP A 182 3.24 -2.21 15.95
N SER A 183 2.77 -0.98 15.76
CA SER A 183 2.41 -0.40 14.46
C SER A 183 3.53 -0.52 13.41
N GLU A 184 4.76 -0.26 13.83
CA GLU A 184 5.96 -0.36 12.98
C GLU A 184 6.24 -1.81 12.54
N GLU A 185 6.12 -2.77 13.46
CA GLU A 185 6.28 -4.19 13.14
C GLU A 185 5.20 -4.66 12.16
N ARG A 186 3.96 -4.21 12.37
CA ARG A 186 2.82 -4.52 11.51
C ARG A 186 2.99 -3.89 10.12
N LEU A 187 3.48 -2.65 10.02
CA LEU A 187 3.84 -2.04 8.75
C LEU A 187 4.92 -2.86 8.03
N ASN A 188 5.98 -3.27 8.73
CA ASN A 188 7.05 -4.08 8.13
C ASN A 188 6.52 -5.39 7.53
N LYS A 189 5.57 -6.06 8.20
CA LYS A 189 4.90 -7.26 7.64
C LYS A 189 4.17 -6.96 6.34
N SER A 190 3.43 -5.85 6.26
CA SER A 190 2.72 -5.45 5.03
C SER A 190 3.67 -5.02 3.91
N LEU A 191 4.77 -4.34 4.24
CA LEU A 191 5.83 -3.99 3.28
C LEU A 191 6.42 -5.25 2.64
N VAL A 192 6.77 -6.26 3.45
CA VAL A 192 7.27 -7.55 2.97
C VAL A 192 6.24 -8.23 2.05
N ALA A 193 4.98 -8.30 2.47
CA ALA A 193 3.92 -8.91 1.66
C ALA A 193 3.74 -8.20 0.30
N ASN A 194 3.77 -6.87 0.28
CA ASN A 194 3.64 -6.10 -0.94
C ASN A 194 4.88 -6.23 -1.85
N ALA A 195 6.09 -6.28 -1.28
CA ALA A 195 7.31 -6.56 -2.03
C ALA A 195 7.28 -7.94 -2.70
N HIS A 196 6.79 -8.97 -1.99
CA HIS A 196 6.58 -10.31 -2.56
C HIS A 196 5.56 -10.30 -3.71
N ASN A 197 4.54 -9.46 -3.63
CA ASN A 197 3.59 -9.23 -4.71
C ASN A 197 4.11 -8.32 -5.82
N GLN A 198 5.39 -7.96 -5.77
CA GLN A 198 6.08 -7.16 -6.78
C GLN A 198 5.56 -5.72 -6.87
N GLY A 199 5.01 -5.22 -5.77
CA GLY A 199 4.67 -3.82 -5.64
C GLY A 199 5.92 -2.95 -5.59
N ALA A 200 5.80 -1.74 -6.10
CA ALA A 200 6.80 -0.69 -5.99
C ALA A 200 6.36 0.36 -4.96
N ILE A 201 7.33 1.08 -4.39
CA ILE A 201 7.03 2.12 -3.39
C ILE A 201 7.93 3.34 -3.55
N GLY A 202 7.34 4.53 -3.43
CA GLY A 202 8.05 5.80 -3.38
C GLY A 202 7.66 6.54 -2.11
N ILE A 203 8.63 7.12 -1.40
CA ILE A 203 8.41 8.00 -0.24
C ILE A 203 9.01 9.36 -0.59
N TYR A 204 8.23 10.42 -0.45
CA TYR A 204 8.60 11.79 -0.78
C TYR A 204 8.29 12.71 0.37
N PHE A 205 9.07 13.79 0.47
CA PHE A 205 9.15 14.68 1.65
C PHE A 205 9.64 14.02 2.93
N CYS A 206 10.25 12.84 2.83
CA CYS A 206 10.77 12.12 3.98
C CYS A 206 11.75 13.01 4.76
N ASN A 207 11.62 13.09 6.09
CA ASN A 207 12.56 13.86 6.88
C ASN A 207 13.99 13.41 6.56
N GLN A 208 14.86 14.36 6.20
CA GLN A 208 16.23 14.09 5.75
C GLN A 208 17.00 13.16 6.70
N LEU A 209 16.74 13.24 8.00
CA LEU A 209 17.39 12.41 9.02
C LEU A 209 16.98 10.92 8.95
N THR A 210 15.83 10.62 8.35
CA THR A 210 15.25 9.27 8.27
C THR A 210 15.32 8.64 6.88
N VAL A 211 15.82 9.37 5.88
CA VAL A 211 15.89 8.89 4.48
C VAL A 211 16.64 7.56 4.36
N GLU A 212 17.82 7.45 4.98
CA GLU A 212 18.62 6.23 4.89
C GLU A 212 18.00 5.06 5.65
N ASP A 213 17.37 5.33 6.79
CA ASP A 213 16.64 4.32 7.56
C ASP A 213 15.47 3.74 6.74
N TRP A 214 14.71 4.60 6.04
CA TRP A 214 13.64 4.16 5.15
C TRP A 214 14.15 3.38 3.95
N LYS A 215 15.26 3.79 3.33
CA LYS A 215 15.87 3.01 2.24
C LYS A 215 16.28 1.62 2.73
N GLN A 216 16.95 1.54 3.88
CA GLN A 216 17.38 0.26 4.46
C GLN A 216 16.17 -0.62 4.80
N ARG A 217 15.10 -0.05 5.35
CA ARG A 217 13.86 -0.76 5.66
C ARG A 217 13.20 -1.33 4.40
N LEU A 218 13.05 -0.52 3.35
CA LEU A 218 12.45 -0.96 2.09
C LEU A 218 13.31 -2.03 1.39
N ALA A 219 14.63 -1.88 1.41
CA ALA A 219 15.55 -2.90 0.91
C ALA A 219 15.42 -4.21 1.70
N SER A 220 15.36 -4.14 3.03
CA SER A 220 15.21 -5.31 3.91
C SER A 220 13.86 -6.00 3.75
N ALA A 221 12.82 -5.25 3.39
CA ALA A 221 11.51 -5.79 3.05
C ALA A 221 11.48 -6.50 1.67
N GLY A 222 12.53 -6.38 0.86
CA GLY A 222 12.68 -7.05 -0.44
C GLY A 222 12.25 -6.22 -1.64
N TYR A 223 12.04 -4.91 -1.49
CA TYR A 223 11.74 -4.05 -2.64
C TYR A 223 12.97 -3.91 -3.55
N ILE A 224 12.78 -4.22 -4.83
CA ILE A 224 13.79 -3.99 -5.88
C ILE A 224 13.68 -2.58 -6.46
N ASN A 225 12.44 -2.10 -6.62
CA ASN A 225 12.13 -0.78 -7.15
C ASN A 225 11.52 0.08 -6.04
N TYR A 226 12.35 0.93 -5.44
CA TYR A 226 11.90 1.93 -4.49
C TYR A 226 12.59 3.28 -4.67
N VAL A 227 11.93 4.33 -4.21
CA VAL A 227 12.44 5.71 -4.16
C VAL A 227 12.19 6.27 -2.75
N VAL A 228 13.18 6.97 -2.19
CA VAL A 228 13.02 7.74 -0.94
C VAL A 228 13.70 9.08 -1.14
N GLU A 229 12.92 10.15 -1.14
CA GLU A 229 13.36 11.53 -1.37
C GLU A 229 12.91 12.43 -0.22
N SER A 230 13.78 13.37 0.18
CA SER A 230 13.47 14.34 1.23
C SER A 230 12.67 15.54 0.75
N GLU A 231 12.55 15.73 -0.57
CA GLU A 231 11.84 16.84 -1.20
C GLU A 231 11.06 16.32 -2.40
N ILE A 232 9.96 16.99 -2.77
CA ILE A 232 9.38 16.83 -4.11
C ILE A 232 10.03 17.85 -5.02
N VAL A 233 10.90 17.39 -5.90
CA VAL A 233 11.33 18.19 -7.05
C VAL A 233 10.20 18.28 -8.07
N GLY A 234 10.16 19.34 -8.89
CA GLY A 234 9.09 19.55 -9.88
C GLY A 234 8.88 18.40 -10.88
N LYS A 235 9.82 17.45 -10.97
CA LYS A 235 9.71 16.17 -11.68
C LYS A 235 10.29 15.05 -10.81
N PRO A 236 9.52 14.49 -9.85
CA PRO A 236 10.03 13.50 -8.92
C PRO A 236 10.45 12.24 -9.66
N GLN A 237 11.49 11.57 -9.16
CA GLN A 237 11.83 10.24 -9.65
C GLN A 237 10.74 9.27 -9.18
N LEU A 238 10.07 8.60 -10.11
CA LEU A 238 9.04 7.62 -9.78
C LEU A 238 9.63 6.20 -9.83
N PRO A 239 9.21 5.29 -8.92
CA PRO A 239 9.64 3.90 -8.98
C PRO A 239 9.11 3.24 -10.24
N LYS A 240 9.85 2.28 -10.81
CA LYS A 240 9.42 1.59 -12.04
C LYS A 240 8.40 0.51 -11.72
N PHE A 241 7.40 0.36 -12.60
CA PHE A 241 6.48 -0.79 -12.61
C PHE A 241 7.12 -2.09 -13.10
N GLU A 242 8.37 -2.07 -13.56
CA GLU A 242 8.98 -3.24 -14.17
C GLU A 242 9.32 -4.28 -13.12
N VAL A 243 8.71 -5.44 -13.35
CA VAL A 243 8.93 -6.63 -12.57
C VAL A 243 9.64 -7.64 -13.46
N PHE A 244 10.74 -8.20 -12.98
CA PHE A 244 11.28 -9.46 -13.49
C PHE A 244 10.16 -10.52 -13.56
N PRO A 245 10.13 -11.37 -14.60
CA PRO A 245 9.11 -12.43 -14.67
C PRO A 245 9.12 -13.21 -13.35
N ARG A 246 7.94 -13.44 -12.74
CA ARG A 246 7.83 -14.42 -11.66
C ARG A 246 8.42 -15.70 -12.23
N THR A 247 9.54 -16.17 -11.70
CA THR A 247 9.95 -17.55 -11.94
C THR A 247 8.82 -18.38 -11.36
N VAL A 248 8.00 -18.94 -12.25
CA VAL A 248 6.97 -19.89 -11.89
C VAL A 248 7.74 -21.13 -11.45
N GLU A 249 7.91 -21.29 -10.13
CA GLU A 249 8.35 -22.54 -9.51
C GLU A 249 7.19 -23.54 -9.46
#